data_AF-A0A9D7X2T7-F1
#
_entry.id   AF-A0A9D7X2T7-F1
#
_cell.length_a   1.000
_cell.length_b   1.000
_cell.length_c   1.000
_cell.angle_alpha   90.00
_cell.angle_beta   90.00
_cell.angle_gamma   90.00
#
_symmetry.space_group_name_H-M   'P 1'
#
loop_
_entity.id
_entity.type
_entity.pdbx_description
1 polymer ?
#
loop_
_entity_poly.entity_id
_entity_poly.type
_entity_poly.pdbx_seq_one_letter_code
_entity_poly.pdbx_strand_id
1 'polypeptide(L)'
;MNGIIAGAELLQAIAEDREIQHALKHHKDKLGFMGHVTMDHMRAGKLLCRQSGKNTFTTEGMAKLLNILFHDISKAAANIWYVGIFKNNITPALADTSAKLGSGNAYGECQDADYDSPLTNRPSYATEDTTTAVISNVNSKAHFVMNASITVYGAFLADAAAKTASSGVLMCAKRFGTPRAVINDDEIYVTYQITSTTS
;
A
#
# COMPACT_ATOMS: atom_id res chain seq x y z
N MET A 1 -10.29 -28.36 -44.90
CA MET A 1 -10.98 -27.11 -44.53
C MET A 1 -11.04 -27.07 -43.02
N ASN A 2 -10.33 -26.12 -42.42
CA ASN A 2 -10.18 -25.96 -40.98
C ASN A 2 -11.54 -25.76 -40.34
N GLY A 3 -11.94 -26.73 -39.50
CA GLY A 3 -13.13 -26.63 -38.67
C GLY A 3 -12.91 -25.55 -37.62
N ILE A 4 -13.39 -24.34 -37.92
CA ILE A 4 -13.64 -23.33 -36.91
C ILE A 4 -14.82 -23.87 -36.10
N ILE A 5 -14.54 -24.44 -34.94
CA ILE A 5 -15.57 -24.85 -33.98
C ILE A 5 -16.35 -23.57 -33.61
N ALA A 6 -17.66 -23.58 -33.86
CA ALA A 6 -18.52 -22.44 -33.57
C ALA A 6 -18.43 -22.11 -32.07
N GLY A 7 -18.40 -20.82 -31.69
CA GLY A 7 -18.18 -20.42 -30.30
C GLY A 7 -19.17 -21.02 -29.28
N ALA A 8 -20.35 -21.46 -29.72
CA ALA A 8 -21.31 -22.19 -28.90
C ALA A 8 -20.87 -23.63 -28.55
N GLU A 9 -20.25 -24.35 -29.49
CA GLU A 9 -19.73 -25.71 -29.26
C GLU A 9 -18.48 -25.70 -28.37
N LEU A 10 -17.65 -24.65 -28.47
CA LEU A 10 -16.52 -24.45 -27.56
C LEU A 10 -16.97 -24.22 -26.12
N LEU A 11 -18.01 -23.40 -25.92
CA LEU A 11 -18.58 -23.16 -24.59
C LEU A 11 -19.22 -24.43 -24.00
N GLN A 12 -19.84 -25.26 -24.83
CA GLN A 12 -20.42 -26.53 -24.41
C GLN A 12 -19.34 -27.55 -24.02
N ALA A 13 -18.25 -27.66 -24.81
CA ALA A 13 -17.10 -28.48 -24.46
C ALA A 13 -16.39 -28.03 -23.16
N ILE A 14 -16.30 -26.71 -22.93
CA ILE A 14 -15.79 -26.11 -21.67
C ILE A 14 -16.73 -26.39 -20.49
N ALA A 15 -18.04 -26.49 -20.72
CA ALA A 15 -19.04 -26.77 -19.70
C ALA A 15 -19.06 -28.26 -19.26
N GLU A 16 -18.79 -29.17 -20.20
CA GLU A 16 -18.84 -30.62 -19.97
C GLU A 16 -17.52 -31.19 -19.41
N ASP A 17 -16.40 -30.47 -19.58
CA ASP A 17 -15.11 -30.87 -19.04
C ASP A 17 -14.99 -30.53 -17.54
N ARG A 18 -14.91 -31.57 -16.72
CA ARG A 18 -14.80 -31.46 -15.26
C ARG A 18 -13.52 -30.77 -14.78
N GLU A 19 -12.42 -30.91 -15.50
CA GLU A 19 -11.14 -30.26 -15.18
C GLU A 19 -11.22 -28.76 -15.50
N ILE A 20 -11.82 -28.40 -16.63
CA ILE A 20 -12.04 -27.00 -17.00
C ILE A 20 -13.04 -26.33 -16.05
N GLN A 21 -14.11 -27.02 -15.67
CA GLN A 21 -15.07 -26.55 -14.65
C GLN A 21 -14.41 -26.40 -13.28
N HIS A 22 -13.57 -27.36 -12.88
CA HIS A 22 -12.81 -27.27 -11.62
C HIS A 22 -11.81 -26.11 -11.66
N ALA A 23 -11.06 -25.93 -12.75
CA ALA A 23 -10.16 -24.80 -12.94
C ALA A 23 -10.90 -23.45 -12.94
N LEU A 24 -12.04 -23.34 -13.63
CA LEU A 24 -12.92 -22.16 -13.61
C LEU A 24 -13.57 -21.92 -12.26
N LYS A 25 -13.80 -22.95 -11.45
CA LYS A 25 -14.38 -22.80 -10.10
C LYS A 25 -13.32 -22.36 -9.10
N HIS A 26 -12.13 -22.96 -9.16
CA HIS A 26 -11.04 -22.76 -8.20
C HIS A 26 -9.98 -21.73 -8.66
N HIS A 27 -10.11 -21.09 -9.83
CA HIS A 27 -9.19 -20.00 -10.27
C HIS A 27 -9.13 -18.80 -9.30
N LYS A 28 -10.13 -18.68 -8.41
CA LYS A 28 -10.25 -17.64 -7.38
C LYS A 28 -9.82 -18.11 -6.00
N ASP A 29 -9.47 -19.39 -5.83
CA ASP A 29 -9.01 -19.93 -4.55
C ASP A 29 -7.56 -19.53 -4.33
N LYS A 30 -7.39 -18.29 -3.89
CA LYS A 30 -6.10 -17.64 -3.70
C LYS A 30 -6.08 -16.98 -2.35
N LEU A 31 -4.94 -17.08 -1.68
CA LEU A 31 -4.61 -16.21 -0.57
C LEU A 31 -4.48 -14.78 -1.13
N GLY A 32 -5.40 -13.91 -0.74
CA GLY A 32 -5.44 -12.50 -1.13
C GLY A 32 -4.87 -11.62 -0.03
N PHE A 33 -3.82 -10.86 -0.35
CA PHE A 33 -3.40 -9.73 0.48
C PHE A 33 -4.08 -8.47 -0.03
N MET A 34 -4.88 -7.84 0.83
CA MET A 34 -5.55 -6.58 0.54
C MET A 34 -5.15 -5.57 1.59
N GLY A 35 -4.73 -4.38 1.14
CA GLY A 35 -4.45 -3.29 2.04
C GLY A 35 -5.46 -2.17 1.87
N HIS A 36 -5.83 -1.58 2.99
CA HIS A 36 -6.67 -0.41 3.05
C HIS A 36 -5.87 0.68 3.75
N VAL A 37 -5.81 1.86 3.13
CA VAL A 37 -5.22 3.04 3.77
C VAL A 37 -6.30 4.06 4.02
N THR A 38 -6.27 4.66 5.19
CA THR A 38 -7.12 5.78 5.60
C THR A 38 -6.24 6.96 5.98
N MET A 39 -6.55 8.13 5.44
CA MET A 39 -5.89 9.40 5.71
C MET A 39 -6.90 10.37 6.34
N ASP A 40 -6.57 10.85 7.53
CA ASP A 40 -7.34 11.86 8.26
C ASP A 40 -6.56 13.17 8.21
N HIS A 41 -7.18 14.21 7.66
CA HIS A 41 -6.62 15.56 7.66
C HIS A 41 -7.33 16.39 8.73
N MET A 42 -6.54 16.86 9.69
CA MET A 42 -6.98 17.62 10.85
C MET A 42 -6.41 19.04 10.77
N ARG A 43 -7.16 20.01 11.29
CA ARG A 43 -6.69 21.38 11.52
C ARG A 43 -7.27 21.90 12.80
N ALA A 44 -6.43 22.41 13.70
CA ALA A 44 -6.84 22.93 15.01
C ALA A 44 -7.79 21.97 15.77
N GLY A 45 -7.44 20.67 15.78
CA GLY A 45 -8.23 19.63 16.46
C GLY A 45 -9.54 19.23 15.76
N LYS A 46 -9.86 19.77 14.58
CA LYS A 46 -11.06 19.41 13.81
C LYS A 46 -10.70 18.58 12.59
N LEU A 47 -11.47 17.51 12.34
CA LEU A 47 -11.37 16.71 11.13
C LEU A 47 -11.90 17.50 9.94
N LEU A 48 -11.01 17.89 9.02
CA LEU A 48 -11.38 18.55 7.77
C LEU A 48 -11.86 17.52 6.75
N CYS A 49 -11.12 16.42 6.62
CA CYS A 49 -11.54 15.33 5.75
C CYS A 49 -10.97 13.99 6.19
N ARG A 50 -11.68 12.93 5.79
CA ARG A 50 -11.22 11.55 5.86
C ARG A 50 -11.33 10.95 4.47
N GLN A 51 -10.28 10.29 4.02
CA GLN A 51 -10.28 9.52 2.78
C GLN A 51 -9.75 8.13 3.03
N SER A 52 -10.29 7.17 2.30
CA SER A 52 -9.81 5.81 2.40
C SER A 52 -9.86 5.10 1.06
N GLY A 53 -9.12 4.01 0.93
CA GLY A 53 -9.14 3.21 -0.29
C GLY A 53 -8.19 2.03 -0.26
N LYS A 54 -8.42 1.11 -1.21
CA LYS A 54 -7.53 -0.04 -1.43
C LYS A 54 -6.20 0.42 -1.99
N ASN A 55 -5.10 -0.06 -1.41
CA ASN A 55 -3.75 0.19 -1.91
C ASN A 55 -3.38 -0.77 -3.04
N THR A 56 -2.32 -0.42 -3.77
CA THR A 56 -1.65 -1.33 -4.69
C THR A 56 -0.48 -1.96 -3.95
N PHE A 57 -0.55 -3.27 -3.68
CA PHE A 57 0.61 -4.04 -3.25
C PHE A 57 1.56 -4.20 -4.44
N THR A 58 2.83 -3.89 -4.25
CA THR A 58 3.84 -4.07 -5.30
C THR A 58 4.24 -5.54 -5.38
N THR A 59 4.80 -5.94 -6.52
CA THR A 59 5.36 -7.29 -6.69
C THR A 59 6.50 -7.52 -5.69
N GLU A 60 7.34 -6.52 -5.43
CA GLU A 60 8.45 -6.67 -4.47
C GLU A 60 7.98 -6.78 -3.01
N GLY A 61 6.92 -6.08 -2.63
CA GLY A 61 6.31 -6.18 -1.30
C GLY A 61 5.73 -7.56 -1.04
N MET A 62 4.97 -8.08 -2.00
CA MET A 62 4.43 -9.45 -1.93
C MET A 62 5.55 -10.49 -1.90
N ALA A 63 6.59 -10.33 -2.73
CA ALA A 63 7.74 -11.23 -2.74
C ALA A 63 8.49 -11.22 -1.39
N LYS A 64 8.69 -10.04 -0.77
CA LYS A 64 9.33 -9.93 0.54
C LYS A 64 8.53 -10.65 1.63
N LEU A 65 7.20 -10.54 1.62
CA LEU A 65 6.33 -11.28 2.56
C LEU A 65 6.48 -12.80 2.41
N LEU A 66 6.42 -13.29 1.18
CA LEU A 66 6.57 -14.73 0.92
C LEU A 66 7.96 -15.23 1.29
N ASN A 67 9.00 -14.46 1.00
CA ASN A 67 10.37 -14.83 1.35
C ASN A 67 10.62 -14.84 2.86
N ILE A 68 9.96 -13.96 3.62
CA ILE A 68 10.05 -13.96 5.09
C ILE A 68 9.37 -15.20 5.69
N LEU A 69 8.21 -15.59 5.15
CA LEU A 69 7.41 -16.68 5.73
C LEU A 69 7.83 -18.07 5.25
N PHE A 70 8.22 -18.21 3.99
CA PHE A 70 8.43 -19.49 3.33
C PHE A 70 9.84 -19.69 2.76
N HIS A 71 10.72 -18.70 2.91
CA HIS A 71 12.10 -18.80 2.44
C HIS A 71 13.10 -18.40 3.53
N ASP A 72 14.37 -18.21 3.16
CA ASP A 72 15.50 -17.99 4.07
C ASP A 72 15.71 -16.52 4.48
N ILE A 73 14.79 -15.63 4.12
CA ILE A 73 14.87 -14.22 4.50
C ILE A 73 14.38 -14.08 5.93
N SER A 74 15.30 -13.76 6.84
CA SER A 74 14.94 -13.51 8.24
C SER A 74 14.04 -12.28 8.37
N LYS A 75 13.02 -12.38 9.23
CA LYS A 75 12.25 -11.21 9.69
C LYS A 75 13.18 -10.32 10.52
N ALA A 76 13.23 -9.02 10.21
CA ALA A 76 13.97 -8.08 11.05
C ALA A 76 13.36 -7.97 12.46
N ALA A 77 14.23 -7.84 13.46
CA ALA A 77 13.87 -7.84 14.89
C ALA A 77 13.15 -6.56 15.34
N ALA A 78 13.37 -5.43 14.65
CA ALA A 78 12.71 -4.15 14.90
C ALA A 78 11.53 -3.92 13.92
N ASN A 79 10.79 -2.81 14.09
CA ASN A 79 9.76 -2.38 13.15
C ASN A 79 10.33 -2.32 11.73
N ILE A 80 9.76 -3.15 10.86
CA ILE A 80 10.27 -3.34 9.49
C ILE A 80 9.70 -2.27 8.57
N TRP A 81 8.49 -1.78 8.87
CA TRP A 81 7.72 -0.97 7.95
C TRP A 81 7.54 0.45 8.47
N TYR A 82 7.60 1.40 7.54
CA TYR A 82 7.48 2.82 7.80
C TYR A 82 6.51 3.46 6.81
N VAL A 83 5.72 4.39 7.32
CA VAL A 83 4.68 5.07 6.54
C VAL A 83 5.25 6.35 5.94
N GLY A 84 5.00 6.61 4.66
CA GLY A 84 5.31 7.89 4.04
C GLY A 84 4.12 8.47 3.30
N ILE A 85 4.16 9.77 3.03
CA ILE A 85 3.21 10.46 2.15
C ILE A 85 3.95 11.15 1.02
N PHE A 86 3.24 11.38 -0.08
CA PHE A 86 3.87 11.84 -1.33
C PHE A 86 3.07 12.95 -2.00
N LYS A 87 3.79 13.86 -2.68
CA LYS A 87 3.25 15.11 -3.25
C LYS A 87 3.19 15.16 -4.78
N ASN A 88 3.71 14.14 -5.47
CA ASN A 88 3.51 14.04 -6.92
C ASN A 88 2.22 13.32 -7.27
N ASN A 89 1.61 13.73 -8.38
CA ASN A 89 0.42 13.07 -8.92
C ASN A 89 0.77 11.80 -9.70
N ILE A 90 1.12 10.72 -8.97
CA ILE A 90 1.45 9.42 -9.55
C ILE A 90 0.41 8.36 -9.18
N THR A 91 0.08 7.46 -10.10
CA THR A 91 -0.72 6.26 -9.80
C THR A 91 0.21 5.10 -9.50
N PRO A 92 0.18 4.52 -8.28
CA PRO A 92 0.98 3.36 -7.93
C PRO A 92 0.72 2.16 -8.83
N ALA A 93 1.80 1.56 -9.32
CA ALA A 93 1.76 0.36 -10.16
C ALA A 93 2.39 -0.84 -9.44
N LEU A 94 2.02 -2.05 -9.89
CA LEU A 94 2.55 -3.31 -9.35
C LEU A 94 4.09 -3.41 -9.45
N ALA A 95 4.65 -2.83 -10.52
CA ALA A 95 6.09 -2.85 -10.80
C ALA A 95 6.86 -1.68 -10.13
N ASP A 96 6.20 -0.86 -9.31
CA ASP A 96 6.89 0.19 -8.57
C ASP A 96 7.78 -0.41 -7.50
N THR A 97 8.94 0.21 -7.32
CA THR A 97 9.92 -0.20 -6.33
C THR A 97 10.30 0.96 -5.40
N SER A 98 11.02 0.67 -4.31
CA SER A 98 11.58 1.69 -3.42
C SER A 98 12.41 2.76 -4.15
N ALA A 99 12.98 2.43 -5.32
CA ALA A 99 13.76 3.35 -6.14
C ALA A 99 12.96 4.57 -6.61
N LYS A 100 11.62 4.47 -6.63
CA LYS A 100 10.72 5.58 -6.97
C LYS A 100 10.40 6.50 -5.80
N LEU A 101 10.81 6.15 -4.57
CA LEU A 101 10.65 6.94 -3.34
C LEU A 101 11.71 8.03 -3.23
N GLY A 102 11.54 8.97 -2.31
CA GLY A 102 12.38 10.17 -2.20
C GLY A 102 11.84 11.37 -3.00
N SER A 103 12.32 12.56 -2.64
CA SER A 103 11.78 13.83 -3.16
C SER A 103 11.99 14.05 -4.65
N GLY A 104 13.12 13.59 -5.20
CA GLY A 104 13.48 13.78 -6.60
C GLY A 104 12.95 12.71 -7.55
N ASN A 105 12.31 11.68 -7.01
CA ASN A 105 11.84 10.52 -7.77
C ASN A 105 10.34 10.60 -8.04
N ALA A 106 9.81 9.56 -8.68
CA ALA A 106 8.47 9.59 -9.27
C ALA A 106 7.36 9.90 -8.23
N TYR A 107 7.49 9.41 -7.00
CA TYR A 107 6.50 9.69 -5.94
C TYR A 107 6.59 11.12 -5.41
N GLY A 108 7.77 11.76 -5.44
CA GLY A 108 7.97 13.03 -4.75
C GLY A 108 7.62 12.87 -3.29
N GLU A 109 8.32 11.98 -2.59
CA GLU A 109 8.09 11.80 -1.16
C GLU A 109 8.33 13.12 -0.42
N CYS A 110 7.41 13.46 0.47
CA CYS A 110 7.54 14.65 1.30
C CYS A 110 8.73 14.51 2.26
N GLN A 111 9.50 15.58 2.44
CA GLN A 111 10.76 15.62 3.17
C GLN A 111 10.68 16.53 4.38
N ASP A 112 11.77 16.66 5.12
CA ASP A 112 11.86 17.49 6.33
C ASP A 112 11.45 18.95 6.11
N ALA A 113 11.69 19.51 4.92
CA ALA A 113 11.23 20.87 4.60
C ALA A 113 9.69 21.01 4.52
N ASP A 114 8.96 19.89 4.37
CA ASP A 114 7.50 19.88 4.26
C ASP A 114 6.81 19.73 5.65
N TYR A 115 7.53 19.31 6.70
CA TYR A 115 6.96 18.95 8.00
C TYR A 115 7.66 19.64 9.17
N ASP A 116 6.93 19.81 10.26
CA ASP A 116 7.54 20.01 11.59
C ASP A 116 7.87 18.67 12.26
N SER A 117 7.07 17.63 11.97
CA SER A 117 7.27 16.28 12.51
C SER A 117 6.64 15.21 11.61
N PRO A 118 7.25 14.03 11.47
CA PRO A 118 8.59 13.67 11.96
C PRO A 118 9.69 14.33 11.10
N LEU A 119 10.91 14.41 11.63
CA LEU A 119 12.11 14.81 10.87
C LEU A 119 13.04 13.60 10.68
N THR A 120 13.83 13.61 9.61
CA THR A 120 14.82 12.60 9.20
C THR A 120 14.23 11.24 8.78
N ASN A 121 13.41 10.63 9.63
CA ASN A 121 12.84 9.31 9.42
C ASN A 121 11.32 9.37 9.22
N ARG A 122 10.81 8.40 8.46
CA ARG A 122 9.39 8.09 8.32
C ARG A 122 8.83 7.58 9.67
N PRO A 123 7.56 7.88 10.05
CA PRO A 123 6.94 7.24 11.22
C PRO A 123 6.88 5.72 11.03
N SER A 124 7.15 4.97 12.09
CA SER A 124 7.01 3.51 12.06
C SER A 124 5.56 3.09 11.90
N TYR A 125 5.31 2.07 11.11
CA TYR A 125 4.07 1.31 11.13
C TYR A 125 4.09 0.38 12.34
N ALA A 126 3.67 0.91 13.49
CA ALA A 126 3.59 0.19 14.75
C ALA A 126 2.25 -0.54 14.83
N THR A 127 2.31 -1.86 14.98
CA THR A 127 1.16 -2.75 15.04
C THR A 127 1.23 -3.58 16.30
N GLU A 128 0.06 -3.95 16.81
CA GLU A 128 -0.04 -4.93 17.89
C GLU A 128 -0.26 -6.34 17.30
N ASP A 129 -0.01 -7.35 18.15
CA ASP A 129 -0.35 -8.73 17.82
C ASP A 129 -1.85 -8.85 17.50
N THR A 130 -2.16 -9.70 16.54
CA THR A 130 -3.53 -9.93 16.08
C THR A 130 -3.85 -11.41 16.12
N THR A 131 -5.05 -11.76 16.60
CA THR A 131 -5.63 -13.10 16.50
C THR A 131 -6.53 -13.26 15.29
N THR A 132 -6.65 -12.21 14.47
CA THR A 132 -7.45 -12.17 13.25
C THR A 132 -6.56 -12.11 12.02
N ALA A 133 -7.14 -12.30 10.83
CA ALA A 133 -6.41 -12.13 9.57
C ALA A 133 -6.23 -10.65 9.17
N VAL A 134 -6.20 -9.74 10.14
CA VAL A 134 -6.08 -8.29 9.96
C VAL A 134 -5.01 -7.74 10.89
N ILE A 135 -4.05 -6.99 10.35
CA ILE A 135 -3.05 -6.24 11.11
C ILE A 135 -3.14 -4.76 10.74
N SER A 136 -3.07 -3.86 11.72
CA SER A 136 -3.21 -2.42 11.49
C SER A 136 -2.45 -1.59 12.53
N ASN A 137 -2.14 -0.34 12.18
CA ASN A 137 -1.62 0.66 13.11
C ASN A 137 -2.72 1.60 13.63
N VAL A 138 -3.98 1.16 13.69
CA VAL A 138 -5.10 2.05 14.05
C VAL A 138 -4.96 2.68 15.45
N ASN A 139 -4.31 1.95 16.37
CA ASN A 139 -4.02 2.41 17.74
C ASN A 139 -2.73 3.24 17.85
N SER A 140 -1.91 3.28 16.80
CA SER A 140 -0.67 4.05 16.71
C SER A 140 -0.51 4.60 15.29
N LYS A 141 -1.45 5.48 14.90
CA LYS A 141 -1.51 6.06 13.56
C LYS A 141 -0.19 6.78 13.25
N ALA A 142 0.29 6.65 12.02
CA ALA A 142 1.42 7.45 11.57
C ALA A 142 0.97 8.92 11.51
N HIS A 143 1.69 9.79 12.20
CA HIS A 143 1.32 11.18 12.39
C HIS A 143 2.34 12.09 11.71
N PHE A 144 1.83 13.08 10.96
CA PHE A 144 2.63 14.10 10.28
C PHE A 144 2.07 15.47 10.64
N VAL A 145 2.92 16.36 11.14
CA VAL A 145 2.62 17.78 11.38
C VAL A 145 3.24 18.57 10.23
N MET A 146 2.42 19.28 9.46
CA MET A 146 2.83 19.97 8.25
C MET A 146 3.41 21.35 8.57
N ASN A 147 4.53 21.70 7.93
CA ASN A 147 5.15 23.04 8.02
C ASN A 147 4.88 23.86 6.74
N ALA A 148 4.79 23.18 5.59
CA ALA A 148 4.68 23.83 4.29
C ALA A 148 3.26 23.73 3.70
N SER A 149 2.91 24.74 2.90
CA SER A 149 1.71 24.72 2.06
C SER A 149 1.94 23.86 0.82
N ILE A 150 1.56 22.58 0.88
CA ILE A 150 1.75 21.61 -0.20
C ILE A 150 0.47 20.86 -0.52
N THR A 151 0.49 20.07 -1.60
CA THR A 151 -0.61 19.15 -1.93
C THR A 151 -0.17 17.71 -1.77
N VAL A 152 -0.82 16.97 -0.88
CA VAL A 152 -0.60 15.54 -0.66
C VAL A 152 -1.53 14.73 -1.55
N TYR A 153 -0.96 13.77 -2.28
CA TYR A 153 -1.69 12.91 -3.22
C TYR A 153 -1.94 11.51 -2.69
N GLY A 154 -1.15 11.05 -1.73
CA GLY A 154 -1.24 9.67 -1.27
C GLY A 154 -0.25 9.30 -0.19
N ALA A 155 -0.30 8.02 0.16
CA ALA A 155 0.55 7.40 1.15
C ALA A 155 1.16 6.10 0.62
N PHE A 156 2.26 5.67 1.24
CA PHE A 156 2.92 4.40 0.98
C PHE A 156 3.48 3.77 2.26
N LEU A 157 3.86 2.50 2.15
CA LEU A 157 4.53 1.73 3.19
C LEU A 157 5.83 1.14 2.64
N ALA A 158 6.97 1.43 3.27
CA ALA A 158 8.30 0.98 2.82
C ALA A 158 9.14 0.43 3.98
N ASP A 159 10.17 -0.37 3.68
CA ASP A 159 10.99 -1.03 4.71
C ASP A 159 12.23 -0.25 5.19
N ALA A 160 12.40 0.97 4.68
CA ALA A 160 13.49 1.86 5.07
C ALA A 160 12.98 3.02 5.93
N ALA A 161 13.71 3.34 7.01
CA ALA A 161 13.34 4.44 7.90
C ALA A 161 13.61 5.82 7.29
N ALA A 162 14.78 6.01 6.67
CA ALA A 162 15.21 7.31 6.17
C ALA A 162 14.38 7.76 4.95
N LYS A 163 13.88 9.01 4.99
CA LYS A 163 13.06 9.60 3.89
C LYS A 163 13.81 9.76 2.57
N THR A 164 15.14 9.77 2.63
CA THR A 164 16.04 9.84 1.48
C THR A 164 16.41 8.47 0.93
N ALA A 165 16.01 7.38 1.59
CA ALA A 165 16.29 6.03 1.13
C ALA A 165 15.48 5.74 -0.14
N SER A 166 16.19 5.43 -1.21
CA SER A 166 15.69 4.86 -2.47
C SER A 166 15.96 3.36 -2.57
N SER A 167 16.75 2.79 -1.66
CA SER A 167 16.95 1.35 -1.48
C SER A 167 15.89 0.75 -0.55
N GLY A 168 15.69 -0.56 -0.62
CA GLY A 168 14.76 -1.29 0.22
C GLY A 168 13.62 -1.92 -0.58
N VAL A 169 12.46 -2.02 0.05
CA VAL A 169 11.23 -2.59 -0.49
C VAL A 169 10.08 -1.62 -0.20
N LEU A 170 9.39 -1.21 -1.26
CA LEU A 170 8.07 -0.58 -1.22
C LEU A 170 7.04 -1.69 -1.08
N MET A 171 6.39 -1.82 0.07
CA MET A 171 5.33 -2.82 0.25
C MET A 171 4.12 -2.52 -0.63
N CYS A 172 3.64 -1.29 -0.52
CA CYS A 172 2.41 -0.87 -1.14
C CYS A 172 2.32 0.66 -1.17
N ALA A 173 1.53 1.18 -2.10
CA ALA A 173 1.23 2.60 -2.16
C ALA A 173 -0.19 2.85 -2.67
N LYS A 174 -0.69 4.06 -2.37
CA LYS A 174 -2.02 4.49 -2.78
C LYS A 174 -2.04 5.98 -3.08
N ARG A 175 -2.51 6.34 -4.29
CA ARG A 175 -3.01 7.69 -4.60
C ARG A 175 -4.49 7.80 -4.23
N PHE A 176 -4.86 8.82 -3.46
CA PHE A 176 -6.26 9.12 -3.15
C PHE A 176 -6.96 9.78 -4.33
N GLY A 177 -8.29 9.61 -4.42
CA GLY A 177 -9.08 10.14 -5.54
C GLY A 177 -9.16 11.66 -5.56
N THR A 178 -9.02 12.31 -4.41
CA THR A 178 -9.00 13.78 -4.28
C THR A 178 -7.70 14.19 -3.61
N PRO A 179 -6.88 15.06 -4.24
CA PRO A 179 -5.67 15.58 -3.62
C PRO A 179 -6.01 16.48 -2.43
N ARG A 180 -5.07 16.62 -1.48
CA ARG A 180 -5.26 17.37 -0.24
C ARG A 180 -4.25 18.50 -0.11
N ALA A 181 -4.74 19.72 -0.25
CA ALA A 181 -3.97 20.90 0.10
C ALA A 181 -3.88 20.99 1.63
N VAL A 182 -2.65 21.02 2.12
CA VAL A 182 -2.32 21.21 3.53
C VAL A 182 -1.56 22.52 3.69
N ILE A 183 -1.63 23.10 4.87
CA ILE A 183 -0.89 24.31 5.26
C ILE A 183 -0.14 24.05 6.57
N ASN A 184 0.64 25.03 7.02
CA ASN A 184 1.30 24.99 8.32
C ASN A 184 0.33 24.63 9.45
N ASP A 185 0.81 23.83 10.41
CA ASP A 185 0.06 23.33 11.57
C ASP A 185 -1.09 22.35 11.24
N ASP A 186 -1.24 21.94 9.98
CA ASP A 186 -2.13 20.83 9.65
C ASP A 186 -1.56 19.51 10.13
N GLU A 187 -2.41 18.64 10.64
CA GLU A 187 -2.02 17.30 11.07
C GLU A 187 -2.62 16.26 10.11
N ILE A 188 -1.79 15.33 9.65
CA ILE A 188 -2.20 14.19 8.84
C ILE A 188 -1.98 12.92 9.66
N TYR A 189 -3.03 12.12 9.80
CA TYR A 189 -2.94 10.80 10.38
C TYR A 189 -3.17 9.74 9.31
N VAL A 190 -2.25 8.79 9.19
CA VAL A 190 -2.33 7.68 8.24
C VAL A 190 -2.48 6.36 8.98
N THR A 191 -3.56 5.66 8.67
CA THR A 191 -3.81 4.29 9.12
C THR A 191 -3.66 3.35 7.94
N TYR A 192 -2.77 2.37 8.07
CA TYR A 192 -2.70 1.22 7.19
C TYR A 192 -3.32 0.01 7.88
N GLN A 193 -4.12 -0.73 7.11
CA GLN A 193 -4.67 -2.02 7.49
C GLN A 193 -4.32 -3.01 6.38
N ILE A 194 -3.77 -4.15 6.76
CA ILE A 194 -3.48 -5.26 5.85
C ILE A 194 -4.35 -6.43 6.28
N THR A 195 -5.14 -6.94 5.35
CA THR A 195 -5.99 -8.11 5.54
C THR A 195 -5.50 -9.23 4.64
N SER A 196 -5.40 -10.42 5.20
CA SER A 196 -5.23 -11.66 4.46
C SER A 196 -6.60 -12.36 4.38
N THR A 197 -7.02 -12.73 3.18
CA THR A 197 -8.28 -13.45 2.97
C THR A 197 -8.03 -14.71 2.16
N THR A 198 -8.80 -15.75 2.42
CA THR A 198 -8.95 -16.88 1.50
C THR A 198 -10.34 -16.80 0.86
N SER A 199 -10.48 -17.44 -0.29
CA SER A 199 -11.78 -17.75 -0.92
C SER A 199 -12.69 -18.53 0.00
#